data_AF-A0A1N6DMI7-F1
#
_entry.id   AF-A0A1N6DMI7-F1
#
_cell.length_a   1.000
_cell.length_b   1.000
_cell.length_c   1.000
_cell.angle_alpha   90.00
_cell.angle_beta   90.00
_cell.angle_gamma   90.00
#
_symmetry.space_group_name_H-M   'P 1'
#
loop_
_entity.id
_entity.type
_entity.pdbx_description
1 polymer ?
#
loop_
_entity_poly.entity_id
_entity_poly.type
_entity_poly.pdbx_seq_one_letter_code
_entity_poly.pdbx_strand_id
1 'polypeptide(L)'
;MKNALIILFLLIPYISFSQSEDRNLTFDSLDFKIIQQASLILQDSSVWNKNDDRECEDDIENKSYSLFCALFKASMDVTGEYVHRRAGMQQVRFTLEKYEDGRVTAHRLMDWNNHSNTTFEEVKMVLEEALEVVQTQLKHGK
;
A
#
# COMPACT_ATOMS: atom_id res chain seq x y z
N MET A 1 50.93 -41.47 -0.46
CA MET A 1 50.63 -40.57 -1.58
C MET A 1 49.17 -40.17 -1.49
N LYS A 2 48.87 -38.87 -1.53
CA LYS A 2 47.59 -38.27 -1.10
C LYS A 2 46.49 -38.48 -2.16
N ASN A 3 45.34 -39.00 -1.75
CA ASN A 3 44.11 -38.99 -2.54
C ASN A 3 43.47 -37.61 -2.47
N ALA A 4 43.31 -36.95 -3.62
CA ALA A 4 42.61 -35.67 -3.72
C ALA A 4 41.11 -35.92 -3.88
N LEU A 5 40.32 -35.47 -2.91
CA LEU A 5 38.86 -35.42 -2.97
C LEU A 5 38.46 -34.07 -3.58
N ILE A 6 37.96 -34.07 -4.81
CA ILE A 6 37.46 -32.85 -5.47
C ILE A 6 36.01 -32.64 -5.04
N ILE A 7 35.78 -31.65 -4.18
CA ILE A 7 34.43 -31.20 -3.81
C ILE A 7 33.97 -30.19 -4.87
N LEU A 8 33.06 -30.62 -5.73
CA LEU A 8 32.41 -29.78 -6.73
C LEU A 8 31.34 -28.94 -6.03
N PHE A 9 31.63 -27.67 -5.74
CA PHE A 9 30.63 -26.71 -5.28
C PHE A 9 29.69 -26.37 -6.44
N LEU A 10 28.50 -26.97 -6.43
CA LEU A 10 27.41 -26.57 -7.32
C LEU A 10 26.95 -25.16 -6.90
N LEU A 11 27.31 -24.16 -7.70
CA LEU A 11 26.75 -22.81 -7.64
C LEU A 11 25.27 -22.90 -8.03
N ILE A 12 24.40 -23.11 -7.05
CA ILE A 12 22.95 -22.95 -7.26
C ILE A 12 22.69 -21.44 -7.22
N PRO A 13 22.31 -20.79 -8.34
CA PRO A 13 21.89 -19.41 -8.29
C PRO A 13 20.67 -19.31 -7.38
N TYR A 14 20.76 -18.46 -6.36
CA TYR A 14 19.59 -18.04 -5.57
C TYR A 14 18.67 -17.29 -6.52
N ILE A 15 17.71 -18.00 -7.11
CA ILE A 15 16.60 -17.37 -7.81
C ILE A 15 15.80 -16.68 -6.72
N SER A 16 15.92 -15.35 -6.64
CA SER A 16 15.02 -14.53 -5.83
C SER A 16 13.61 -14.72 -6.39
N PHE A 17 12.82 -15.55 -5.72
CA PHE A 17 11.42 -15.76 -6.05
C PHE A 17 10.67 -14.47 -5.70
N SER A 18 10.48 -13.59 -6.67
CA SER A 18 9.53 -12.49 -6.54
C SER A 18 8.15 -13.12 -6.38
N GLN A 19 7.61 -13.11 -5.16
CA GLN A 19 6.27 -13.59 -4.89
C GLN A 19 5.30 -12.65 -5.62
N SER A 20 4.74 -13.10 -6.74
CA SER A 20 3.76 -12.32 -7.49
C SER A 20 2.56 -12.01 -6.59
N GLU A 21 2.25 -10.73 -6.40
CA GLU A 21 1.08 -10.32 -5.64
C GLU A 21 -0.19 -10.79 -6.35
N ASP A 22 -1.16 -11.32 -5.59
CA ASP A 22 -2.46 -11.69 -6.16
C ASP A 22 -3.23 -10.42 -6.57
N ARG A 23 -3.58 -10.35 -7.86
CA ARG A 23 -4.32 -9.24 -8.47
C ARG A 23 -5.83 -9.50 -8.49
N ASN A 24 -6.27 -10.74 -8.24
CA ASN A 24 -7.68 -11.12 -8.22
C ASN A 24 -8.28 -10.90 -6.83
N LEU A 25 -8.29 -9.64 -6.39
CA LEU A 25 -8.79 -9.27 -5.08
C LEU A 25 -10.31 -9.49 -4.97
N THR A 26 -10.74 -10.13 -3.89
CA THR A 26 -12.15 -10.19 -3.49
C THR A 26 -12.36 -9.20 -2.35
N PHE A 27 -13.28 -8.25 -2.53
CA PHE A 27 -13.56 -7.22 -1.55
C PHE A 27 -14.79 -7.55 -0.71
N ASP A 28 -14.79 -7.07 0.53
CA ASP A 28 -15.95 -7.01 1.40
C ASP A 28 -16.38 -5.56 1.70
N SER A 29 -17.44 -5.40 2.49
CA SER A 29 -17.92 -4.07 2.87
C SER A 29 -16.97 -3.26 3.76
N LEU A 30 -16.04 -3.93 4.47
CA LEU A 30 -15.06 -3.26 5.32
C LEU A 30 -13.94 -2.67 4.47
N ASP A 31 -13.54 -3.33 3.37
CA ASP A 31 -12.58 -2.76 2.41
C ASP A 31 -13.04 -1.39 1.89
N PHE A 32 -14.31 -1.29 1.48
CA PHE A 32 -14.88 -0.01 1.06
C PHE A 32 -14.83 1.04 2.18
N LYS A 33 -15.22 0.65 3.41
CA LYS A 33 -15.23 1.56 4.57
C LYS A 33 -13.83 2.05 4.95
N ILE A 34 -12.81 1.21 4.83
CA ILE A 34 -11.42 1.58 5.14
C ILE A 34 -10.92 2.63 4.15
N ILE A 35 -11.09 2.41 2.84
CA ILE A 35 -10.62 3.38 1.85
C ILE A 35 -11.43 4.70 1.97
N GLN A 36 -12.74 4.60 2.26
CA GLN A 36 -13.59 5.76 2.50
C GLN A 36 -13.11 6.56 3.72
N GLN A 37 -12.84 5.87 4.83
CA GLN A 37 -12.33 6.50 6.05
C GLN A 37 -10.96 7.13 5.84
N ALA A 38 -10.05 6.48 5.08
CA ALA A 38 -8.77 7.07 4.73
C ALA A 38 -8.92 8.33 3.88
N SER A 39 -9.88 8.36 2.94
CA SER A 39 -10.20 9.56 2.15
C SER A 39 -10.75 10.71 3.01
N LEU A 40 -11.49 10.41 4.08
CA LEU A 40 -11.97 11.40 5.05
C LEU A 40 -10.84 11.90 5.97
N ILE A 41 -9.92 11.01 6.38
CA ILE A 41 -8.73 11.41 7.14
C ILE A 41 -7.88 12.37 6.30
N LEU A 42 -7.68 12.07 5.02
CA LEU A 42 -7.00 12.91 4.04
C LEU A 42 -7.98 13.81 3.28
N GLN A 43 -8.86 14.54 3.99
CA GLN A 43 -9.83 15.43 3.34
C GLN A 43 -9.24 16.80 2.94
N ASP A 44 -8.14 17.21 3.57
CA ASP A 44 -7.54 18.54 3.41
C ASP A 44 -6.01 18.41 3.28
N SER A 45 -5.39 19.27 2.48
CA SER A 45 -3.94 19.20 2.25
C SER A 45 -3.12 19.57 3.49
N SER A 46 -3.68 20.32 4.44
CA SER A 46 -3.01 20.69 5.70
C SER A 46 -2.78 19.52 6.65
N VAL A 47 -3.50 18.40 6.48
CA VAL A 47 -3.31 17.18 7.29
C VAL A 47 -2.47 16.14 6.59
N TRP A 48 -1.98 16.40 5.37
CA TRP A 48 -1.17 15.44 4.63
C TRP A 48 0.32 15.53 5.03
N ASN A 49 0.87 14.41 5.51
CA ASN A 49 2.29 14.23 5.75
C ASN A 49 2.97 13.63 4.50
N LYS A 50 3.88 14.41 3.90
CA LYS A 50 4.67 14.00 2.74
C LYS A 50 5.97 13.28 3.11
N ASN A 51 6.26 13.06 4.39
CA ASN A 51 7.49 12.43 4.86
C ASN A 51 7.15 11.19 5.68
N ASP A 52 6.55 10.20 5.03
CA ASP A 52 6.20 8.91 5.61
C ASP A 52 7.46 8.10 5.97
N ASP A 53 7.61 7.71 7.22
CA ASP A 53 8.58 6.71 7.68
C ASP A 53 7.91 5.37 8.05
N ARG A 54 6.58 5.31 7.89
CA ARG A 54 5.69 4.20 8.22
C ARG A 54 5.53 3.92 9.71
N GLU A 55 5.96 4.85 10.56
CA GLU A 55 5.58 4.92 11.97
C GLU A 55 4.34 5.83 12.03
N CYS A 56 3.22 5.31 12.54
CA CYS A 56 1.94 6.04 12.46
C CYS A 56 1.50 6.64 13.79
N GLU A 57 2.22 6.38 14.89
CA GLU A 57 1.81 6.83 16.22
C GLU A 57 1.87 8.36 16.33
N ASP A 58 2.97 8.96 15.90
CA ASP A 58 3.17 10.41 15.88
C ASP A 58 2.28 11.11 14.83
N ASP A 59 2.09 10.50 13.65
CA ASP A 59 1.14 10.96 12.63
C ASP A 59 -0.30 11.09 13.21
N ILE A 60 -0.73 10.07 13.97
CA ILE A 60 -2.04 10.04 14.64
C ILE A 60 -2.13 11.11 15.74
N GLU A 61 -1.09 11.22 16.58
CA GLU A 61 -1.05 12.22 17.67
C GLU A 61 -1.10 13.65 17.12
N ASN A 62 -0.36 13.91 16.04
CA ASN A 62 -0.24 15.23 15.43
C ASN A 62 -1.35 15.54 14.40
N LYS A 63 -2.19 14.56 14.06
CA LYS A 63 -3.20 14.65 12.99
C LYS A 63 -2.60 15.07 11.64
N SER A 64 -1.42 14.54 11.34
CA SER A 64 -0.73 14.70 10.07
C SER A 64 -0.47 13.30 9.55
N TYR A 65 -0.97 12.94 8.37
CA TYR A 65 -1.02 11.55 7.92
C TYR A 65 -0.39 11.39 6.55
N SER A 66 0.48 10.40 6.40
CA SER A 66 0.83 9.89 5.08
C SER A 66 -0.31 9.08 4.46
N LEU A 67 -0.24 8.76 3.16
CA LEU A 67 -1.19 7.81 2.55
C LEU A 67 -1.20 6.45 3.28
N PHE A 68 -0.02 5.96 3.69
CA PHE A 68 0.08 4.71 4.44
C PHE A 68 -0.58 4.83 5.82
N CYS A 69 -0.27 5.88 6.58
CA CYS A 69 -0.79 6.05 7.94
C CYS A 69 -2.28 6.40 7.98
N ALA A 70 -2.80 7.09 6.96
CA ALA A 70 -4.23 7.26 6.79
C ALA A 70 -4.96 5.93 6.61
N LEU A 71 -4.42 5.01 5.78
CA LEU A 71 -4.98 3.67 5.60
C LEU A 71 -4.83 2.79 6.85
N PHE A 72 -3.69 2.89 7.55
CA PHE A 72 -3.47 2.21 8.83
C PHE A 72 -4.53 2.64 9.85
N LYS A 73 -4.65 3.96 10.08
CA LYS A 73 -5.61 4.54 11.02
C LYS A 73 -7.04 4.18 10.64
N ALA A 74 -7.39 4.26 9.36
CA ALA A 74 -8.70 3.85 8.87
C ALA A 74 -9.00 2.37 9.12
N SER A 75 -8.01 1.47 8.94
CA SER A 75 -8.16 0.05 9.27
C SER A 75 -8.44 -0.13 10.75
N MET A 76 -7.62 0.48 11.61
CA MET A 76 -7.81 0.42 13.06
C MET A 76 -9.18 0.96 13.49
N ASP A 77 -9.65 2.07 12.89
CA ASP A 77 -10.94 2.67 13.21
C ASP A 77 -12.14 1.80 12.78
N VAL A 78 -12.03 1.14 11.63
CA VAL A 78 -13.15 0.38 11.03
C VAL A 78 -13.21 -1.05 11.58
N THR A 79 -12.07 -1.69 11.84
CA THR A 79 -12.02 -3.11 12.19
C THR A 79 -11.39 -3.40 13.54
N GLY A 80 -10.74 -2.42 14.17
CA GLY A 80 -9.97 -2.62 15.41
C GLY A 80 -8.61 -3.29 15.21
N GLU A 81 -8.22 -3.56 13.96
CA GLU A 81 -6.96 -4.23 13.64
C GLU A 81 -6.36 -3.74 12.31
N TYR A 82 -5.06 -3.98 12.14
CA TYR A 82 -4.34 -3.70 10.90
C TYR A 82 -3.89 -4.99 10.22
N VAL A 83 -4.41 -5.23 9.02
CA VAL A 83 -4.00 -6.35 8.17
C VAL A 83 -3.24 -5.81 6.96
N HIS A 84 -1.92 -5.99 6.96
CA HIS A 84 -0.99 -5.33 6.01
C HIS A 84 -1.37 -5.48 4.52
N ARG A 85 -1.89 -6.65 4.14
CA ARG A 85 -2.29 -7.00 2.75
C ARG A 85 -3.79 -7.17 2.60
N ARG A 86 -4.60 -6.51 3.43
CA ARG A 86 -6.05 -6.49 3.26
C ARG A 86 -6.42 -6.06 1.83
N ALA A 87 -7.45 -6.66 1.25
CA ALA A 87 -7.82 -6.44 -0.14
C ALA A 87 -8.01 -4.95 -0.47
N GLY A 88 -8.74 -4.17 0.35
CA GLY A 88 -8.89 -2.73 0.13
C GLY A 88 -7.56 -1.96 0.10
N MET A 89 -6.60 -2.31 0.95
CA MET A 89 -5.28 -1.67 0.97
C MET A 89 -4.42 -2.07 -0.23
N GLN A 90 -4.49 -3.34 -0.65
CA GLN A 90 -3.84 -3.79 -1.89
C GLN A 90 -4.44 -3.09 -3.11
N GLN A 91 -5.75 -2.82 -3.12
CA GLN A 91 -6.36 -2.07 -4.21
C GLN A 91 -5.79 -0.65 -4.31
N VAL A 92 -5.60 0.07 -3.19
CA VAL A 92 -4.97 1.40 -3.22
C VAL A 92 -3.54 1.31 -3.76
N ARG A 93 -2.78 0.31 -3.34
CA ARG A 93 -1.45 0.03 -3.89
C ARG A 93 -1.49 -0.18 -5.41
N PHE A 94 -2.41 -0.98 -5.91
CA PHE A 94 -2.51 -1.27 -7.34
C PHE A 94 -3.03 -0.07 -8.15
N THR A 95 -3.95 0.72 -7.61
CA THR A 95 -4.43 1.94 -8.26
C THR A 95 -3.29 2.94 -8.44
N LEU A 96 -2.41 3.09 -7.44
CA LEU A 96 -1.26 3.98 -7.47
C LEU A 96 -0.29 3.68 -8.62
N GLU A 97 -0.18 2.43 -9.07
CA GLU A 97 0.75 2.04 -10.13
C GLU A 97 0.51 2.77 -11.45
N LYS A 98 -0.71 3.29 -11.68
CA LYS A 98 -1.03 4.14 -12.84
C LYS A 98 -0.26 5.48 -12.83
N TYR A 99 0.13 5.94 -11.64
CA TYR A 99 0.77 7.24 -11.37
C TYR A 99 2.19 7.10 -10.84
N GLU A 100 2.70 5.87 -10.79
CA GLU A 100 4.00 5.60 -10.18
C GLU A 100 5.11 6.39 -10.88
N ASP A 101 5.14 6.36 -12.22
CA ASP A 101 6.10 7.10 -13.06
C ASP A 101 7.56 7.05 -12.56
N GLY A 102 8.00 5.86 -12.11
CA GLY A 102 9.34 5.62 -11.59
C GLY A 102 9.62 6.21 -10.19
N ARG A 103 8.59 6.69 -9.48
CA ARG A 103 8.70 7.25 -8.12
C ARG A 103 8.80 6.17 -7.01
N VAL A 104 8.63 4.89 -7.34
CA VAL A 104 8.68 3.78 -6.38
C VAL A 104 9.95 2.97 -6.56
N THR A 105 10.61 2.63 -5.44
CA THR A 105 11.85 1.85 -5.45
C THR A 105 11.74 0.56 -4.65
N ALA A 106 11.02 0.58 -3.52
CA ALA A 106 10.87 -0.55 -2.61
C ALA A 106 9.50 -0.55 -1.92
N HIS A 107 9.05 0.59 -1.38
CA HIS A 107 7.84 0.67 -0.56
C HIS A 107 6.77 1.51 -1.23
N ARG A 108 5.99 0.87 -2.13
CA ARG A 108 5.01 1.52 -3.02
C ARG A 108 4.25 2.73 -2.48
N LEU A 109 3.61 2.61 -1.31
CA LEU A 109 2.85 3.73 -0.72
C LEU A 109 3.75 4.84 -0.15
N MET A 110 4.81 4.45 0.56
CA MET A 110 5.75 5.36 1.22
C MET A 110 6.57 6.14 0.18
N ASP A 111 7.22 5.42 -0.74
CA ASP A 111 8.11 6.02 -1.75
C ASP A 111 7.34 7.00 -2.63
N TRP A 112 6.17 6.60 -3.12
CA TRP A 112 5.34 7.46 -3.94
C TRP A 112 4.79 8.65 -3.14
N ASN A 113 4.30 8.45 -1.91
CA ASN A 113 3.86 9.55 -1.05
C ASN A 113 4.98 10.58 -0.85
N ASN A 114 6.19 10.11 -0.59
CA ASN A 114 7.34 10.96 -0.26
C ASN A 114 8.01 11.62 -1.47
N HIS A 115 7.71 11.14 -2.67
CA HIS A 115 8.34 11.65 -3.86
C HIS A 115 8.02 13.13 -4.07
N SER A 116 9.02 13.92 -4.43
CA SER A 116 8.90 15.39 -4.58
C SER A 116 7.78 15.78 -5.55
N ASN A 117 7.60 15.01 -6.63
CA ASN A 117 6.57 15.25 -7.64
C ASN A 117 5.15 14.81 -7.25
N THR A 118 4.96 14.06 -6.16
CA THR A 118 3.62 13.63 -5.76
C THR A 118 2.81 14.77 -5.19
N THR A 119 1.58 14.95 -5.63
CA THR A 119 0.69 16.01 -5.13
C THR A 119 -0.43 15.45 -4.25
N PHE A 120 -1.03 16.31 -3.43
CA PHE A 120 -2.16 15.92 -2.60
C PHE A 120 -3.36 15.51 -3.48
N GLU A 121 -3.54 16.17 -4.62
CA GLU A 121 -4.59 15.85 -5.58
C GLU A 121 -4.43 14.45 -6.18
N GLU A 122 -3.19 14.04 -6.48
CA GLU A 122 -2.92 12.66 -6.91
C GLU A 122 -3.29 11.66 -5.79
N VAL A 123 -2.96 11.97 -4.52
CA VAL A 123 -3.33 11.12 -3.36
C VAL A 123 -4.85 10.95 -3.26
N LYS A 124 -5.61 12.04 -3.39
CA LYS A 124 -7.09 12.01 -3.41
C LYS A 124 -7.61 11.15 -4.56
N MET A 125 -7.08 11.37 -5.76
CA MET A 125 -7.48 10.66 -6.97
C MET A 125 -7.26 9.14 -6.84
N VAL A 126 -6.12 8.73 -6.29
CA VAL A 126 -5.82 7.31 -6.04
C VAL A 126 -6.83 6.68 -5.08
N LEU A 127 -7.22 7.37 -4.00
CA LEU A 127 -8.22 6.86 -3.05
C LEU A 127 -9.62 6.79 -3.67
N GLU A 128 -10.00 7.80 -4.46
CA GLU A 128 -11.29 7.86 -5.17
C GLU A 128 -11.41 6.73 -6.20
N GLU A 129 -10.40 6.54 -7.05
CA GLU A 129 -10.40 5.46 -8.03
C GLU A 129 -10.39 4.08 -7.37
N ALA A 130 -9.64 3.91 -6.27
CA ALA A 130 -9.67 2.66 -5.51
C ALA A 130 -11.07 2.38 -4.92
N LEU A 131 -11.76 3.40 -4.40
CA LEU A 131 -13.14 3.28 -3.93
C LEU A 131 -14.10 2.87 -5.05
N GLU A 132 -13.96 3.46 -6.24
CA GLU A 132 -14.80 3.12 -7.39
C GLU A 132 -14.66 1.66 -7.82
N VAL A 133 -13.42 1.14 -7.83
CA VAL A 133 -13.15 -0.29 -8.14
C VAL A 133 -13.83 -1.20 -7.12
N VAL A 134 -13.63 -0.94 -5.82
CA VAL A 134 -14.25 -1.72 -4.74
C VAL A 134 -15.77 -1.65 -4.82
N GLN A 135 -16.33 -0.45 -4.98
CA GLN A 135 -17.78 -0.26 -5.04
C GLN A 135 -18.40 -0.98 -6.24
N THR A 136 -17.73 -0.96 -7.39
CA THR A 136 -18.17 -1.64 -8.61
C THR A 136 -18.21 -3.15 -8.38
N GLN A 137 -17.15 -3.74 -7.82
CA GLN A 137 -17.14 -5.17 -7.52
C GLN A 137 -18.23 -5.54 -6.51
N LEU A 138 -18.44 -4.77 -5.44
CA LEU A 138 -19.48 -5.04 -4.45
C LEU A 138 -20.92 -4.93 -5.00
N LYS A 139 -21.14 -4.13 -6.05
CA LYS A 139 -22.44 -4.02 -6.74
C LYS A 139 -22.69 -5.20 -7.69
N HIS A 140 -21.64 -5.69 -8.35
CA HIS A 140 -21.74 -6.76 -9.36
C HIS A 140 -21.46 -8.17 -8.82
N GLY A 141 -20.87 -8.28 -7.63
CA GLY A 141 -20.63 -9.55 -6.92
C GLY A 141 -21.79 -9.97 -6.01
N LYS A 142 -22.97 -9.37 -6.18
CA LYS A 142 -24.24 -9.82 -5.58
C LYS A 142 -25.03 -10.66 -6.57
#